data_AF-U2QQ91-F1
#
_entry.id   AF-U2QQ91-F1
#
_cell.length_a   1.000
_cell.length_b   1.000
_cell.length_c   1.000
_cell.angle_alpha   90.00
_cell.angle_beta   90.00
_cell.angle_gamma   90.00
#
_symmetry.space_group_name_H-M   'P 1'
#
loop_
_entity.id
_entity.type
_entity.pdbx_description
1 polymer ?
#
loop_
_entity_poly.entity_id
_entity_poly.type
_entity_poly.pdbx_seq_one_letter_code
_entity_poly.pdbx_strand_id
1 'polypeptide(L)'
;MAEKVELNALHQFYSSLNDLVGTESMMIIYEHYKGTQLNFPIHLYDRKVAAKYVVTEFDGHNQVNLARKYGYSQKWVHSVLRAAKENRETE
;
A
#
# COMPACT_ATOMS: atom_id res chain seq x y z
N MET A 1 24.10 -9.41 15.06
CA MET A 1 25.10 -8.35 15.35
C MET A 1 24.38 -7.02 15.26
N ALA A 2 23.67 -6.63 16.33
CA ALA A 2 23.18 -5.26 16.46
C ALA A 2 24.36 -4.47 17.06
N GLU A 3 25.31 -4.10 16.21
CA GLU A 3 26.31 -3.11 16.62
C GLU A 3 25.56 -1.86 17.08
N LYS A 4 26.03 -1.27 18.18
CA LYS A 4 25.43 -0.11 18.83
C LYS A 4 25.33 1.03 17.81
N VAL A 5 24.16 1.17 17.20
CA VAL A 5 23.88 2.31 16.33
C VAL A 5 23.88 3.54 17.24
N GLU A 6 24.78 4.48 16.96
CA GLU A 6 24.82 5.76 17.65
C GLU A 6 23.62 6.61 17.19
N LEU A 7 22.47 6.40 17.82
CA LEU A 7 21.19 6.98 17.41
C LEU A 7 21.23 8.51 17.33
N ASN A 8 22.01 9.14 18.20
CA ASN A 8 22.19 10.60 18.25
C ASN A 8 22.97 11.17 17.05
N ALA A 9 23.68 10.33 16.31
CA ALA A 9 24.46 10.70 15.13
C ALA A 9 23.76 10.31 13.81
N LEU A 10 22.54 9.78 13.87
CA LEU A 10 21.78 9.42 12.68
C LEU A 10 21.42 10.68 11.87
N HIS A 11 21.51 10.56 10.55
CA HIS A 11 20.92 11.55 9.66
C HIS A 11 19.43 11.72 9.97
N GLN A 12 18.91 12.95 9.88
CA GLN A 12 17.54 13.28 10.30
C GLN A 12 16.48 12.32 9.73
N PHE A 13 16.61 11.93 8.45
CA PHE A 13 15.74 10.91 7.84
C PHE A 13 15.75 9.57 8.58
N TYR A 14 16.92 9.02 8.90
CA TYR A 14 17.03 7.75 9.61
C TYR A 14 16.65 7.88 11.07
N SER A 15 16.85 9.04 11.70
CA SER A 15 16.32 9.33 13.03
C SER A 15 14.79 9.25 13.05
N SER A 16 14.11 9.95 12.14
CA SER A 16 12.64 9.87 12.03
C SER A 16 12.15 8.47 11.62
N LEU A 17 12.90 7.77 10.77
CA LEU A 17 12.56 6.39 10.39
C LEU A 17 12.74 5.43 11.58
N ASN A 18 13.80 5.57 12.37
CA ASN A 18 14.02 4.81 13.59
C ASN A 18 12.88 5.04 14.61
N ASP A 19 12.42 6.28 14.78
CA ASP A 19 11.29 6.58 15.67
C ASP A 19 9.97 5.95 15.17
N LEU A 20 9.81 5.81 13.85
CA LEU A 20 8.62 5.23 13.23
C LEU A 20 8.59 3.70 13.27
N VAL A 21 9.70 3.03 12.95
CA VAL A 21 9.74 1.57 12.74
C VAL A 21 10.68 0.80 13.68
N GLY A 22 11.42 1.51 14.53
CA GLY A 22 12.45 0.94 15.41
C GLY A 22 13.79 0.69 14.71
N THR A 23 14.83 0.50 15.52
CA THR A 23 16.23 0.42 15.04
C THR A 23 16.47 -0.79 14.14
N GLU A 24 15.93 -1.96 14.47
CA GLU A 24 16.12 -3.17 13.68
C GLU A 24 15.51 -3.03 12.27
N SER A 25 14.25 -2.61 12.18
CA SER A 25 13.58 -2.37 10.90
C SER A 25 14.25 -1.28 10.08
N MET A 26 14.69 -0.19 10.73
CA MET A 26 15.41 0.90 10.08
C MET A 26 16.74 0.39 9.48
N MET A 27 17.47 -0.48 10.18
CA MET A 27 18.72 -1.06 9.67
C MET A 27 18.46 -1.97 8.45
N ILE A 28 17.39 -2.77 8.46
CA ILE A 28 17.00 -3.57 7.29
C ILE A 28 16.74 -2.66 6.08
N ILE A 29 15.97 -1.58 6.26
CA ILE A 29 15.69 -0.62 5.18
C ILE A 29 16.98 0.03 4.68
N TYR A 30 17.86 0.46 5.58
CA TYR A 30 19.16 1.05 5.23
C TYR A 30 20.00 0.09 4.38
N GLU A 31 20.18 -1.15 4.83
CA GLU A 31 21.01 -2.12 4.11
C GLU A 31 20.48 -2.44 2.71
N HIS A 32 19.16 -2.54 2.56
CA HIS A 32 18.55 -2.87 1.28
C HIS A 32 18.45 -1.69 0.30
N TYR A 33 18.27 -0.46 0.81
CA TYR A 33 17.89 0.68 -0.04
C TYR A 33 18.87 1.86 -0.01
N LYS A 34 19.97 1.81 0.76
CA LYS A 34 20.96 2.89 0.76
C LYS A 34 21.48 3.19 -0.65
N GLY A 35 21.55 4.48 -1.00
CA GLY A 35 21.96 4.94 -2.32
C GLY A 35 20.88 4.89 -3.41
N THR A 36 19.67 4.39 -3.09
CA THR A 36 18.53 4.39 -4.02
C THR A 36 17.61 5.59 -3.81
N GLN A 37 16.94 6.04 -4.87
CA GLN A 37 15.83 6.98 -4.77
C GLN A 37 14.51 6.20 -4.73
N LEU A 38 13.83 6.23 -3.59
CA LEU A 38 12.53 5.59 -3.41
C LEU A 38 11.40 6.60 -3.58
N ASN A 39 10.35 6.20 -4.29
CA ASN A 39 9.09 6.93 -4.36
C ASN A 39 7.98 6.02 -3.85
N PHE A 40 7.32 6.42 -2.75
CA PHE A 40 6.25 5.65 -2.16
C PHE A 40 4.93 5.88 -2.90
N PRO A 41 4.28 4.81 -3.41
CA PRO A 41 2.96 4.94 -4.03
C PRO A 41 1.92 5.50 -3.05
N ILE A 42 1.01 6.33 -3.57
CA ILE A 42 -0.13 6.88 -2.78
C ILE A 42 -1.11 5.76 -2.39
N HIS A 43 -1.26 4.74 -3.23
CA HIS A 43 -2.14 3.62 -2.98
C HIS A 43 -1.35 2.44 -2.41
N LEU A 44 -1.81 1.94 -1.26
CA LEU A 44 -1.23 0.77 -0.60
C LEU A 44 -1.41 -0.52 -1.44
N TYR A 45 -2.57 -0.66 -2.08
CA TYR A 45 -2.89 -1.84 -2.89
C TYR A 45 -2.62 -1.58 -4.37
N ASP A 46 -2.20 -2.61 -5.10
CA ASP A 46 -2.14 -2.57 -6.56
C ASP A 46 -3.56 -2.46 -7.15
N ARG A 47 -3.72 -1.61 -8.15
CA ARG A 47 -5.03 -1.31 -8.75
C ARG A 47 -5.67 -2.52 -9.42
N LYS A 48 -4.88 -3.37 -10.09
CA LYS A 48 -5.40 -4.55 -10.81
C LYS A 48 -5.75 -5.65 -9.82
N VAL A 49 -4.92 -5.85 -8.79
CA VAL A 49 -5.18 -6.83 -7.74
C VAL A 49 -6.41 -6.42 -6.93
N ALA A 50 -6.48 -5.16 -6.48
CA ALA A 50 -7.63 -4.63 -5.74
C ALA A 50 -8.94 -4.77 -6.53
N ALA A 51 -8.93 -4.55 -7.85
CA ALA A 51 -10.13 -4.72 -8.68
C ALA A 51 -10.71 -6.15 -8.61
N LYS A 52 -9.86 -7.17 -8.60
CA LYS A 52 -10.30 -8.57 -8.47
C LYS A 52 -10.96 -8.83 -7.12
N TYR A 53 -10.38 -8.31 -6.04
CA TYR A 53 -10.97 -8.43 -4.71
C TYR A 53 -12.27 -7.64 -4.59
N VAL A 54 -12.37 -6.45 -5.17
CA VAL A 54 -13.61 -5.66 -5.21
C VAL A 54 -14.75 -6.46 -5.83
N VAL A 55 -14.52 -7.12 -6.97
CA VAL A 55 -15.55 -7.94 -7.63
C VAL A 55 -15.93 -9.16 -6.79
N THR A 56 -14.95 -9.77 -6.11
CA THR A 56 -15.14 -11.00 -5.34
C THR A 56 -15.84 -10.75 -4.00
N GLU A 57 -15.54 -9.63 -3.35
CA GLU A 57 -16.09 -9.27 -2.03
C GLU A 57 -17.37 -8.42 -2.11
N PHE A 58 -17.85 -8.10 -3.32
CA PHE A 58 -19.05 -7.28 -3.49
C PHE A 58 -20.32 -8.06 -3.14
N ASP A 59 -21.10 -7.52 -2.18
CA ASP A 59 -22.34 -8.12 -1.66
C ASP A 59 -23.62 -7.44 -2.17
N GLY A 60 -23.49 -6.52 -3.14
CA GLY A 60 -24.60 -5.72 -3.66
C GLY A 60 -24.69 -4.31 -3.05
N HIS A 61 -24.20 -4.09 -1.83
CA HIS A 61 -24.47 -2.88 -1.06
C HIS A 61 -23.20 -2.26 -0.43
N ASN A 62 -22.08 -2.99 -0.38
CA ASN A 62 -20.85 -2.58 0.32
C ASN A 62 -19.84 -1.74 -0.49
N GLN A 63 -20.26 -1.06 -1.56
CA GLN A 63 -19.33 -0.30 -2.45
C GLN A 63 -18.51 0.75 -1.71
N VAL A 64 -19.14 1.44 -0.75
CA VAL A 64 -18.48 2.47 0.08
C VAL A 64 -17.39 1.85 0.96
N ASN A 65 -17.66 0.67 1.52
CA ASN A 65 -16.72 -0.04 2.38
C ASN A 65 -15.53 -0.56 1.57
N LEU A 66 -15.78 -1.10 0.37
CA LEU A 66 -14.72 -1.54 -0.55
C LEU A 66 -13.82 -0.38 -1.00
N ALA A 67 -14.42 0.78 -1.32
CA ALA A 67 -13.67 1.98 -1.68
C ALA A 67 -12.72 2.42 -0.56
N ARG A 68 -13.21 2.45 0.68
CA ARG A 68 -12.40 2.78 1.87
C ARG A 68 -11.34 1.72 2.15
N LYS A 69 -11.69 0.43 2.10
CA LYS A 69 -10.78 -0.70 2.37
C LYS A 69 -9.57 -0.70 1.43
N TYR A 70 -9.81 -0.51 0.12
CA TYR A 70 -8.75 -0.55 -0.88
C TYR A 70 -8.13 0.83 -1.18
N GLY A 71 -8.60 1.90 -0.53
CA GLY A 71 -8.04 3.24 -0.70
C GLY A 71 -8.29 3.84 -2.09
N TYR A 72 -9.46 3.55 -2.69
CA TYR A 72 -9.87 4.08 -3.99
C TYR A 72 -11.18 4.86 -3.90
N SER A 73 -11.49 5.64 -4.94
CA SER A 73 -12.76 6.37 -5.00
C SER A 73 -13.95 5.43 -5.23
N GLN A 74 -15.13 5.82 -4.74
CA GLN A 74 -16.37 5.08 -5.02
C GLN A 74 -16.68 5.01 -6.53
N LYS A 75 -16.35 6.07 -7.28
CA LYS A 75 -16.46 6.09 -8.75
C LYS A 75 -15.62 4.99 -9.39
N TRP A 76 -14.40 4.76 -8.89
CA TRP A 76 -13.54 3.68 -9.38
C TRP A 76 -14.14 2.31 -9.06
N VAL A 77 -14.61 2.08 -7.83
CA VAL A 77 -15.28 0.82 -7.46
C VAL A 77 -16.50 0.56 -8.36
N HIS A 78 -17.33 1.57 -8.61
CA HIS A 78 -18.46 1.45 -9.53
C HIS A 78 -18.02 1.06 -10.95
N SER A 79 -16.95 1.68 -11.46
CA SER A 79 -16.42 1.34 -12.79
C SER A 79 -15.90 -0.10 -12.87
N VAL A 80 -15.27 -0.60 -11.80
CA VAL A 80 -14.78 -1.98 -11.72
C VAL A 80 -15.94 -2.97 -11.74
N LEU A 81 -16.97 -2.74 -10.92
CA LEU A 81 -18.15 -3.60 -10.85
C LEU A 81 -18.93 -3.61 -12.16
N ARG A 82 -19.04 -2.45 -12.81
CA ARG A 82 -19.69 -2.33 -14.13
C ARG A 82 -18.93 -3.12 -15.19
N ALA A 83 -17.61 -2.92 -15.30
CA ALA A 83 -16.79 -3.66 -16.26
C ALA A 83 -16.84 -5.18 -16.02
N ALA A 84 -16.88 -5.61 -14.76
CA ALA A 84 -17.00 -7.02 -14.41
C ALA A 84 -18.37 -7.60 -14.79
N LYS A 85 -19.44 -6.81 -14.72
CA LYS A 85 -20.77 -7.22 -15.17
C LYS A 85 -20.84 -7.34 -16.69
N GLU A 86 -20.31 -6.35 -17.41
CA GLU A 86 -20.27 -6.36 -18.88
C GLU A 86 -19.50 -7.57 -19.41
N ASN A 87 -18.35 -7.92 -18.80
CA ASN A 87 -17.57 -9.09 -19.20
C ASN A 87 -18.29 -10.45 -18.99
N ARG A 88 -19.25 -10.53 -18.05
CA ARG A 88 -20.04 -11.76 -17.81
C ARG A 88 -21.23 -11.90 -18.77
N GLU A 89 -21.64 -10.82 -19.42
CA GLU A 89 -22.77 -10.81 -20.37
C GLU A 89 -22.31 -11.15 -21.80
N THR A 90 -21.00 -11.07 -22.08
CA THR A 90 -20.38 -11.45 -23.36
C THR A 90 -19.82 -12.87 -23.41
N GLU A 91 -19.92 -13.64 -22.32
CA GLU A 91 -19.56 -15.07 -22.21
C GLU A 91 -20.81 -15.96 -22.26
#